data_AF-D0LNS2-F1
#
_entry.id   AF-D0LNS2-F1
#
_cell.length_a   1.000
_cell.length_b   1.000
_cell.length_c   1.000
_cell.angle_alpha   90.00
_cell.angle_beta   90.00
_cell.angle_gamma   90.00
#
_symmetry.space_group_name_H-M   'P 1'
#
loop_
_entity.id
_entity.type
_entity.pdbx_description
1 polymer ?
#
loop_
_entity_poly.entity_id
_entity_poly.type
_entity_poly.pdbx_seq_one_letter_code
_entity_poly.pdbx_strand_id
1 'polypeptide(L)'
;MDSDTFRERLLSIMESKRHWAWPLFTSGAVARERLHLHFEQEYATYVRDFPVFIGWAYVRCPLPAVRRELAENLYEEETGGLVAGRPHPELFLEYPRGLGMDLTRFENIELLPAASEYRSVIDRHTRDGSWEAAAAVSTIFIEGTPYERGELDEQAERRPAPPLAEHPLVVHYGLPLEHLALTKAHRAVEGEHRGSAWHVILDHVDHSQRPIVLNAMQEMLTAWLRYRDEVAQACGLTRPA
;
A
#
# COMPACT_ATOMS: atom_id res chain seq x y z
N MET A 1 5.27 -0.97 26.61
CA MET A 1 6.30 -0.37 25.72
C MET A 1 6.03 1.12 25.65
N ASP A 2 7.02 1.96 25.93
CA ASP A 2 6.88 3.42 25.81
C ASP A 2 6.71 3.87 24.36
N SER A 3 6.38 5.15 24.15
CA SER A 3 5.99 5.70 22.85
C SER A 3 7.15 5.83 21.89
N ASP A 4 8.32 6.24 22.36
CA ASP A 4 9.51 6.36 21.51
C ASP A 4 9.96 4.98 21.02
N THR A 5 10.04 3.99 21.91
CA THR A 5 10.39 2.62 21.54
C THR A 5 9.38 2.03 20.54
N PHE A 6 8.09 2.29 20.71
CA PHE A 6 7.06 1.81 19.79
C PHE A 6 7.17 2.46 18.42
N ARG A 7 7.33 3.79 18.37
CA ARG A 7 7.54 4.55 17.13
C ARG A 7 8.76 4.03 16.37
N GLU A 8 9.92 3.95 17.03
CA GLU A 8 11.16 3.54 16.36
C GLU A 8 11.09 2.10 15.84
N ARG A 9 10.43 1.19 16.57
CA ARG A 9 10.23 -0.18 16.08
C ARG A 9 9.28 -0.26 14.89
N LEU A 10 8.22 0.54 14.86
CA LEU A 10 7.33 0.63 13.69
C LEU A 10 8.05 1.19 12.47
N LEU A 11 8.80 2.28 12.65
CA LEU A 11 9.59 2.89 11.58
C LEU A 11 10.63 1.91 11.04
N SER A 12 11.32 1.17 11.90
CA SER A 12 12.30 0.16 11.48
C SER A 12 11.69 -0.94 10.61
N ILE A 13 10.44 -1.36 10.89
CA ILE A 13 9.71 -2.32 10.05
C ILE A 13 9.41 -1.69 8.68
N MET A 14 8.92 -0.44 8.63
CA MET A 14 8.61 0.25 7.38
C MET A 14 9.86 0.51 6.53
N GLU A 15 10.96 0.94 7.14
CA GLU A 15 12.26 1.14 6.47
C GLU A 15 12.79 -0.17 5.84
N SER A 16 12.43 -1.31 6.43
CA SER A 16 12.76 -2.66 5.96
C SER A 16 11.83 -3.16 4.84
N LYS A 17 10.74 -2.44 4.51
CA LYS A 17 9.80 -2.74 3.40
C LYS A 17 10.44 -2.44 2.03
N ARG A 18 11.67 -2.93 1.82
CA ARG A 18 12.45 -2.77 0.59
C ARG A 18 12.60 -4.13 -0.09
N HIS A 19 12.33 -4.17 -1.39
CA HIS A 19 12.41 -5.40 -2.17
C HIS A 19 13.44 -5.26 -3.30
N TRP A 20 14.27 -6.29 -3.49
CA TRP A 20 15.36 -6.30 -4.47
C TRP A 20 14.89 -6.07 -5.91
N ALA A 21 13.66 -6.49 -6.24
CA ALA A 21 13.12 -6.35 -7.58
C ALA A 21 12.61 -4.93 -7.88
N TRP A 22 12.37 -4.08 -6.87
CA TRP A 22 11.76 -2.77 -7.10
C TRP A 22 12.53 -1.88 -8.09
N PRO A 23 13.87 -1.77 -8.00
CA PRO A 23 14.65 -1.05 -9.01
C PRO A 23 14.49 -1.60 -10.43
N LEU A 24 14.19 -2.90 -10.60
CA LEU A 24 13.98 -3.53 -11.91
C LEU A 24 12.59 -3.23 -12.48
N PHE A 25 11.56 -3.17 -11.62
CA PHE A 25 10.24 -2.69 -12.03
C PHE A 25 10.28 -1.23 -12.50
N THR A 26 11.15 -0.41 -11.90
CA THR A 26 11.25 1.01 -12.24
C THR A 26 12.23 1.32 -13.38
N SER A 27 12.98 0.34 -13.89
CA SER A 27 13.98 0.53 -14.95
C SER A 27 13.54 0.05 -16.34
N GLY A 28 12.32 -0.49 -16.46
CA GLY A 28 11.82 -1.09 -17.71
C GLY A 28 12.31 -2.52 -17.95
N ALA A 29 12.87 -3.20 -16.94
CA ALA A 29 13.40 -4.56 -17.11
C ALA A 29 12.32 -5.63 -17.27
N VAL A 30 11.08 -5.37 -16.85
CA VAL A 30 9.95 -6.30 -17.03
C VAL A 30 9.49 -6.24 -18.48
N ALA A 31 9.43 -7.40 -19.14
CA ALA A 31 8.88 -7.49 -20.50
C ALA A 31 7.42 -6.98 -20.52
N ARG A 32 7.06 -6.21 -21.55
CA ARG A 32 5.74 -5.55 -21.65
C ARG A 32 4.59 -6.55 -21.51
N GLU A 33 4.72 -7.70 -22.16
CA GLU A 33 3.76 -8.79 -22.16
C GLU A 33 3.66 -9.53 -20.82
N ARG A 34 4.53 -9.25 -19.84
CA ARG A 34 4.49 -9.81 -18.48
C ARG A 34 4.09 -8.80 -17.42
N LEU A 35 4.11 -7.50 -17.74
CA LEU A 35 3.80 -6.44 -16.78
C LEU A 35 2.38 -6.59 -16.19
N HIS A 36 1.48 -7.20 -16.95
CA HIS A 36 0.13 -7.49 -16.49
C HIS A 36 0.09 -8.34 -15.21
N LEU A 37 1.04 -9.27 -15.03
CA LEU A 37 1.11 -10.15 -13.86
C LEU A 37 1.30 -9.33 -12.59
N HIS A 38 2.13 -8.30 -12.64
CA HIS A 38 2.30 -7.39 -11.51
C HIS A 38 1.00 -6.66 -11.19
N PHE A 39 0.32 -6.10 -12.19
CA PHE A 39 -0.92 -5.34 -11.98
C PHE A 39 -2.05 -6.20 -11.45
N GLU A 40 -2.26 -7.41 -12.00
CA GLU A 40 -3.29 -8.31 -11.50
C GLU A 40 -3.03 -8.72 -10.05
N GLN A 41 -1.80 -9.12 -9.74
CA GLN A 41 -1.47 -9.58 -8.39
C GLN A 41 -1.59 -8.42 -7.40
N GLU A 42 -1.14 -7.21 -7.73
CA GLU A 42 -1.34 -6.03 -6.88
C GLU A 42 -2.82 -5.68 -6.72
N TYR A 43 -3.58 -5.70 -7.82
CA TYR A 43 -4.99 -5.35 -7.82
C TYR A 43 -5.82 -6.27 -6.93
N ALA A 44 -5.71 -7.58 -7.13
CA ALA A 44 -6.50 -8.56 -6.37
C ALA A 44 -5.99 -8.79 -4.94
N THR A 45 -4.69 -8.60 -4.69
CA THR A 45 -4.14 -8.84 -3.35
C THR A 45 -4.54 -7.73 -2.39
N TYR A 46 -4.53 -6.46 -2.82
CA TYR A 46 -4.92 -5.38 -1.91
C TYR A 46 -5.62 -4.19 -2.55
N VAL A 47 -5.32 -3.75 -3.77
CA VAL A 47 -5.86 -2.47 -4.25
C VAL A 47 -7.39 -2.50 -4.35
N ARG A 48 -7.98 -3.54 -4.95
CA ARG A 48 -9.43 -3.66 -5.13
C ARG A 48 -10.18 -3.61 -3.81
N ASP A 49 -9.63 -4.28 -2.80
CA ASP A 49 -10.30 -4.49 -1.51
C ASP A 49 -9.74 -3.54 -0.42
N PHE A 50 -8.90 -2.57 -0.77
CA PHE A 50 -8.28 -1.65 0.18
C PHE A 50 -9.31 -0.87 1.01
N PRO A 51 -10.38 -0.30 0.43
CA PRO A 51 -11.44 0.32 1.21
C PRO A 51 -12.08 -0.64 2.23
N VAL A 52 -12.22 -1.92 1.87
CA VAL A 52 -12.80 -2.94 2.77
C VAL A 52 -11.90 -3.16 3.99
N PHE A 53 -10.58 -3.12 3.83
CA PHE A 53 -9.64 -3.24 4.95
C PHE A 53 -9.79 -2.07 5.93
N ILE A 54 -9.92 -0.84 5.43
CA ILE A 54 -10.21 0.34 6.25
C ILE A 54 -11.57 0.21 6.93
N GLY A 55 -12.58 -0.29 6.21
CA GLY A 55 -13.90 -0.57 6.76
C GLY A 55 -13.86 -1.50 7.97
N TRP A 56 -13.04 -2.55 7.93
CA TRP A 56 -12.85 -3.43 9.10
C TRP A 56 -12.18 -2.71 10.28
N ALA A 57 -11.16 -1.90 10.03
CA ALA A 57 -10.54 -1.08 11.06
C ALA A 57 -11.57 -0.13 11.71
N TYR A 58 -12.40 0.53 10.89
CA TYR A 58 -13.46 1.43 11.35
C TYR A 58 -14.49 0.73 12.23
N VAL A 59 -15.05 -0.40 11.77
CA VAL A 59 -16.11 -1.12 12.48
C VAL A 59 -15.63 -1.67 13.84
N ARG A 60 -14.36 -2.08 13.92
CA ARG A 60 -13.76 -2.63 15.14
C ARG A 60 -13.31 -1.54 16.12
N CYS A 61 -13.05 -0.33 15.66
CA CYS A 61 -12.48 0.72 16.48
C CYS A 61 -13.49 1.29 17.49
N PRO A 62 -13.24 1.20 18.81
CA PRO A 62 -14.16 1.74 19.81
C PRO A 62 -14.05 3.27 19.94
N LEU A 63 -12.98 3.88 19.43
CA LEU A 63 -12.64 5.29 19.66
C LEU A 63 -13.27 6.22 18.59
N PRO A 64 -14.19 7.13 18.96
CA PRO A 64 -14.82 8.03 18.00
C PRO A 64 -13.87 9.00 17.28
N ALA A 65 -12.73 9.34 17.89
CA ALA A 65 -11.72 10.19 17.26
C ALA A 65 -11.07 9.44 16.07
N VAL A 66 -10.54 8.25 16.33
CA VAL A 66 -9.95 7.39 15.29
C VAL A 66 -10.96 7.01 14.20
N ARG A 67 -12.22 6.71 14.58
CA ARG A 67 -13.25 6.39 13.58
C ARG A 67 -13.53 7.53 12.60
N ARG A 68 -13.32 8.80 12.97
CA ARG A 68 -13.50 9.93 12.04
C ARG A 68 -12.42 9.92 10.97
N GLU A 69 -11.16 9.80 11.37
CA GLU A 69 -10.03 9.68 10.44
C GLU A 69 -10.19 8.48 9.49
N LEU A 70 -10.56 7.32 10.03
CA LEU A 70 -10.80 6.12 9.23
C LEU A 70 -11.99 6.27 8.27
N ALA A 71 -13.03 7.02 8.65
CA ALA A 71 -14.19 7.26 7.79
C ALA A 71 -13.86 8.19 6.61
N GLU A 72 -13.04 9.22 6.84
CA GLU A 72 -12.58 10.11 5.77
C GLU A 72 -11.68 9.36 4.79
N ASN A 73 -10.74 8.55 5.29
CA ASN A 73 -9.90 7.70 4.44
C ASN A 73 -10.75 6.69 3.65
N LEU A 74 -11.67 5.97 4.31
CA LEU A 74 -12.61 5.07 3.62
C LEU A 74 -13.41 5.77 2.53
N TYR A 75 -13.93 6.96 2.82
CA TYR A 75 -14.73 7.71 1.85
C TYR A 75 -13.91 8.12 0.62
N GLU A 76 -12.68 8.59 0.82
CA GLU A 76 -11.79 8.93 -0.29
C GLU A 76 -11.39 7.68 -1.11
N GLU A 77 -11.05 6.57 -0.46
CA GLU A 77 -10.64 5.35 -1.16
C GLU A 77 -11.79 4.70 -1.95
N GLU A 78 -12.98 4.63 -1.35
CA GLU A 78 -14.17 4.00 -1.95
C GLU A 78 -14.82 4.86 -3.03
N THR A 79 -14.71 6.19 -2.94
CA THR A 79 -15.47 7.10 -3.82
C THR A 79 -14.63 8.11 -4.60
N GLY A 80 -13.45 8.45 -4.11
CA GLY A 80 -12.66 9.60 -4.54
C GLY A 80 -13.30 10.95 -4.22
N GLY A 81 -14.27 10.99 -3.31
CA GLY A 81 -15.13 12.15 -3.11
C GLY A 81 -14.47 13.37 -2.46
N LEU A 82 -13.22 13.27 -2.02
CA LEU A 82 -12.47 14.41 -1.47
C LEU A 82 -11.51 14.98 -2.52
N VAL A 83 -10.70 14.13 -3.17
CA VAL A 83 -9.60 14.58 -4.03
C VAL A 83 -9.58 13.87 -5.38
N ALA A 84 -9.67 12.54 -5.40
CA ALA A 84 -9.44 11.74 -6.60
C ALA A 84 -10.54 11.85 -7.68
N GLY A 85 -11.77 12.18 -7.27
CA GLY A 85 -12.97 12.27 -8.10
C GLY A 85 -13.57 10.92 -8.51
N ARG A 86 -12.88 9.80 -8.25
CA ARG A 86 -13.30 8.42 -8.56
C ARG A 86 -12.69 7.44 -7.55
N PRO A 87 -13.29 6.24 -7.36
CA PRO A 87 -12.74 5.21 -6.49
C PRO A 87 -11.30 4.85 -6.85
N HIS A 88 -10.43 4.71 -5.86
CA HIS A 88 -9.01 4.41 -6.06
C HIS A 88 -8.78 3.08 -6.79
N PRO A 89 -9.56 2.00 -6.53
CA PRO A 89 -9.51 0.78 -7.34
C PRO A 89 -9.76 1.02 -8.83
N GLU A 90 -10.67 1.92 -9.18
CA GLU A 90 -10.93 2.23 -10.59
C GLU A 90 -9.80 3.04 -11.23
N LEU A 91 -9.22 3.98 -10.46
CA LEU A 91 -8.09 4.77 -10.92
C LEU A 91 -6.84 3.91 -11.13
N PHE A 92 -6.63 2.87 -10.34
CA PHE A 92 -5.55 1.90 -10.55
C PHE A 92 -5.66 1.24 -11.93
N LEU A 93 -6.88 0.90 -12.37
CA LEU A 93 -7.12 0.27 -13.67
C LEU A 93 -6.82 1.21 -14.86
N GLU A 94 -6.57 2.50 -14.63
CA GLU A 94 -6.08 3.40 -15.68
C GLU A 94 -4.66 3.02 -16.15
N TYR A 95 -3.80 2.48 -15.28
CA TYR A 95 -2.47 2.03 -15.70
C TYR A 95 -2.52 0.91 -16.75
N PRO A 96 -3.18 -0.24 -16.51
CA PRO A 96 -3.30 -1.29 -17.52
C PRO A 96 -4.09 -0.81 -18.75
N ARG A 97 -5.13 0.03 -18.58
CA ARG A 97 -5.89 0.61 -19.70
C ARG A 97 -5.00 1.43 -20.63
N GLY A 98 -4.21 2.35 -20.07
CA GLY A 98 -3.31 3.22 -20.83
C GLY A 98 -2.14 2.48 -21.48
N LEU A 99 -1.84 1.27 -21.04
CA LEU A 99 -0.86 0.37 -21.65
C LEU A 99 -1.48 -0.55 -22.71
N GLY A 100 -2.78 -0.44 -22.97
CA GLY A 100 -3.51 -1.25 -23.94
C GLY A 100 -3.81 -2.68 -23.49
N MET A 101 -3.85 -2.94 -22.18
CA MET A 101 -4.19 -4.26 -21.66
C MET A 101 -5.70 -4.53 -21.73
N ASP A 102 -6.05 -5.79 -21.93
CA ASP A 102 -7.43 -6.27 -21.78
C ASP A 102 -7.83 -6.25 -20.31
N LEU A 103 -8.83 -5.43 -19.98
CA LEU A 103 -9.30 -5.24 -18.60
C LEU A 103 -10.15 -6.40 -18.10
N THR A 104 -10.66 -7.28 -18.96
CA THR A 104 -11.41 -8.47 -18.53
C THR A 104 -10.54 -9.39 -17.66
N ARG A 105 -9.21 -9.29 -17.79
CA ARG A 105 -8.22 -10.00 -16.97
C ARG A 105 -8.27 -9.62 -15.48
N PHE A 106 -8.85 -8.47 -15.15
CA PHE A 106 -8.98 -7.98 -13.78
C PHE A 106 -10.29 -8.38 -13.11
N GLU A 107 -11.22 -9.01 -13.85
CA GLU A 107 -12.51 -9.45 -13.32
C GLU A 107 -12.37 -10.70 -12.44
N ASN A 108 -11.54 -11.65 -12.86
CA ASN A 108 -11.35 -12.95 -12.21
C ASN A 108 -9.86 -13.31 -12.14
N ILE A 109 -9.15 -12.72 -11.18
CA ILE A 109 -7.72 -12.95 -10.98
C ILE A 109 -7.49 -14.17 -10.09
N GLU A 110 -6.68 -15.11 -10.56
CA GLU A 110 -6.11 -16.16 -9.72
C GLU A 110 -4.83 -15.64 -9.05
N LEU A 111 -4.82 -15.63 -7.72
CA LEU A 111 -3.65 -15.22 -6.96
C LEU A 111 -2.56 -16.27 -7.04
N LEU A 112 -1.31 -15.82 -7.18
CA LEU A 112 -0.16 -16.68 -6.97
C LEU A 112 -0.13 -17.18 -5.51
N PRO A 113 0.47 -18.35 -5.21
CA PRO A 113 0.49 -18.92 -3.86
C PRO A 113 0.92 -17.95 -2.75
N ALA A 114 2.02 -17.22 -2.92
CA ALA A 114 2.52 -16.25 -1.93
C ALA A 114 1.66 -14.98 -1.90
N ALA A 115 1.03 -14.60 -3.01
CA ALA A 115 0.03 -13.53 -3.02
C ALA A 115 -1.22 -13.91 -2.21
N SER A 116 -1.69 -15.16 -2.35
CA SER A 116 -2.79 -15.71 -1.55
C SER A 116 -2.43 -15.82 -0.06
N GLU A 117 -1.20 -16.21 0.27
CA GLU A 117 -0.70 -16.21 1.66
C GLU A 117 -0.69 -14.78 2.22
N TYR A 118 -0.14 -13.81 1.47
CA TYR A 118 -0.10 -12.42 1.89
C TYR A 118 -1.51 -11.83 2.08
N ARG A 119 -2.44 -12.10 1.15
CA ARG A 119 -3.85 -11.76 1.31
C ARG A 119 -4.46 -12.34 2.58
N SER A 120 -4.17 -13.61 2.88
CA SER A 120 -4.66 -14.25 4.10
C SER A 120 -4.10 -13.60 5.38
N VAL A 121 -2.86 -13.09 5.35
CA VAL A 121 -2.30 -12.30 6.46
C VAL A 121 -3.01 -10.96 6.60
N ILE A 122 -3.28 -10.26 5.49
CA ILE A 122 -4.06 -9.01 5.49
C ILE A 122 -5.45 -9.25 6.10
N ASP A 123 -6.17 -10.25 5.60
CA ASP A 123 -7.52 -10.56 6.08
C ASP A 123 -7.50 -10.92 7.57
N ARG A 124 -6.53 -11.72 8.04
CA ARG A 124 -6.41 -12.07 9.46
C ARG A 124 -6.25 -10.84 10.35
N HIS A 125 -5.40 -9.88 9.98
CA HIS A 125 -5.15 -8.70 10.81
C HIS A 125 -6.24 -7.64 10.68
N THR A 126 -6.85 -7.49 9.51
CA THR A 126 -7.91 -6.50 9.27
C THR A 126 -9.28 -7.02 9.69
N ARG A 127 -9.70 -8.17 9.15
CA ARG A 127 -11.02 -8.75 9.39
C ARG A 127 -11.13 -9.44 10.74
N ASP A 128 -10.14 -10.20 11.19
CA ASP A 128 -10.26 -11.03 12.39
C ASP A 128 -9.50 -10.47 13.61
N GLY A 129 -8.62 -9.49 13.38
CA GLY A 129 -7.74 -8.90 14.38
C GLY A 129 -8.38 -7.81 15.24
N SER A 130 -7.51 -7.13 15.99
CA SER A 130 -7.87 -5.93 16.76
C SER A 130 -7.92 -4.70 15.86
N TRP A 131 -8.60 -3.63 16.29
CA TRP A 131 -8.67 -2.41 15.48
C TRP A 131 -7.29 -1.75 15.32
N GLU A 132 -6.42 -1.87 16.33
CA GLU A 132 -5.06 -1.34 16.31
C GLU A 132 -4.22 -2.01 15.22
N ALA A 133 -4.31 -3.35 15.15
CA ALA A 133 -3.65 -4.13 14.11
C ALA A 133 -4.26 -3.83 12.74
N ALA A 134 -5.59 -3.80 12.62
CA ALA A 134 -6.27 -3.51 11.37
C ALA A 134 -5.87 -2.13 10.82
N ALA A 135 -5.92 -1.08 11.66
CA ALA A 135 -5.54 0.27 11.29
C ALA A 135 -4.06 0.36 10.89
N ALA A 136 -3.14 -0.22 11.68
CA ALA A 136 -1.71 -0.18 11.34
C ALA A 136 -1.42 -0.91 10.03
N VAL A 137 -2.03 -2.09 9.82
CA VAL A 137 -1.85 -2.88 8.59
C VAL A 137 -2.38 -2.13 7.37
N SER A 138 -3.57 -1.51 7.45
CA SER A 138 -4.14 -0.80 6.32
C SER A 138 -3.45 0.55 6.08
N THR A 139 -3.42 1.43 7.09
CA THR A 139 -3.03 2.83 6.92
C THR A 139 -1.53 3.07 7.09
N ILE A 140 -0.78 2.21 7.78
CA ILE A 140 0.69 2.33 7.83
C ILE A 140 1.35 1.38 6.85
N PHE A 141 1.06 0.07 6.93
CA PHE A 141 1.80 -0.91 6.14
C PHE A 141 1.44 -0.90 4.66
N ILE A 142 0.17 -1.09 4.29
CA ILE A 142 -0.22 -1.24 2.88
C ILE A 142 0.01 0.06 2.11
N GLU A 143 -0.54 1.15 2.63
CA GLU A 143 -0.51 2.48 2.00
C GLU A 143 0.87 3.14 2.08
N GLY A 144 1.65 2.87 3.14
CA GLY A 144 2.94 3.52 3.39
C GLY A 144 4.13 2.96 2.61
N THR A 145 5.27 3.64 2.76
CA THR A 145 6.51 3.35 2.03
C THR A 145 7.71 3.20 2.98
N PRO A 146 8.91 2.86 2.49
CA PRO A 146 10.12 2.90 3.32
C PRO A 146 10.53 4.30 3.81
N TYR A 147 9.81 5.36 3.42
CA TYR A 147 10.11 6.75 3.73
C TYR A 147 9.20 7.33 4.82
N GLU A 148 8.41 6.51 5.54
CA GLU A 148 7.46 7.00 6.54
C GLU A 148 8.09 7.87 7.64
N ARG A 149 9.40 7.76 7.91
CA ARG A 149 10.07 8.63 8.87
C ARG A 149 9.95 10.11 8.48
N GLY A 150 9.96 10.43 7.19
CA GLY A 150 9.80 11.80 6.68
C GLY A 150 8.43 12.43 6.98
N GLU A 151 7.44 11.62 7.36
CA GLU A 151 6.12 12.09 7.82
C GLU A 151 6.14 12.52 9.30
N LEU A 152 7.15 12.10 10.06
CA LEU A 152 7.27 12.37 11.50
C LEU A 152 8.45 13.29 11.86
N ASP A 153 9.49 13.30 11.03
CA ASP A 153 10.71 14.06 11.22
C ASP A 153 11.02 14.87 9.96
N GLU A 154 10.95 16.20 10.08
CA GLU A 154 11.25 17.13 8.97
C GLU A 154 12.70 17.03 8.47
N GLN A 155 13.61 16.47 9.27
CA GLN A 155 15.01 16.25 8.88
C GLN A 155 15.23 14.92 8.16
N ALA A 156 14.23 14.02 8.16
CA ALA A 156 14.33 12.72 7.49
C ALA A 156 13.96 12.83 6.00
N GLU A 157 14.49 11.89 5.21
CA GLU A 157 14.19 11.82 3.78
C GLU A 157 12.71 11.48 3.56
N ARG A 158 12.01 12.32 2.78
CA ARG A 158 10.65 12.05 2.30
C ARG A 158 10.67 11.25 1.00
N ARG A 159 9.54 10.59 0.71
CA ARG A 159 9.36 9.86 -0.55
C ARG A 159 9.65 10.79 -1.75
N PRO A 160 10.53 10.41 -2.68
CA PRO A 160 10.76 11.19 -3.89
C PRO A 160 9.51 11.31 -4.76
N ALA A 161 9.21 12.52 -5.23
CA ALA A 161 8.08 12.81 -6.12
C ALA A 161 8.56 13.45 -7.45
N PRO A 162 9.27 12.70 -8.32
CA PRO A 162 9.77 13.23 -9.59
C PRO A 162 8.62 13.67 -10.51
N PRO A 163 8.84 14.52 -11.52
CA PRO A 163 7.83 14.88 -12.52
C PRO A 163 7.10 13.66 -13.09
N LEU A 164 5.80 13.79 -13.37
CA LEU A 164 5.01 12.67 -13.92
C LEU A 164 5.56 12.14 -15.24
N ALA A 165 6.22 12.99 -16.04
CA ALA A 165 6.89 12.61 -17.28
C ALA A 165 8.06 11.62 -17.07
N GLU A 166 8.61 11.56 -15.85
CA GLU A 166 9.69 10.64 -15.47
C GLU A 166 9.16 9.37 -14.82
N HIS A 167 7.83 9.19 -14.73
CA HIS A 167 7.25 7.99 -14.17
C HIS A 167 7.69 6.75 -14.99
N PRO A 168 8.13 5.64 -14.36
CA PRO A 168 8.66 4.47 -15.08
C PRO A 168 7.73 3.91 -16.17
N LEU A 169 6.42 3.89 -15.92
CA LEU A 169 5.42 3.46 -16.91
C LEU A 169 5.36 4.38 -18.13
N VAL A 170 5.64 5.68 -17.96
CA VAL A 170 5.69 6.65 -19.06
C VAL A 170 6.97 6.43 -19.85
N VAL A 171 8.12 6.47 -19.16
CA VAL A 171 9.45 6.42 -19.77
C VAL A 171 9.71 5.10 -20.50
N HIS A 172 9.37 3.97 -19.88
CA HIS A 172 9.74 2.65 -20.39
C HIS A 172 8.61 1.94 -21.13
N TYR A 173 7.36 2.28 -20.83
CA TYR A 173 6.20 1.56 -21.37
C TYR A 173 5.26 2.45 -22.19
N GLY A 174 5.52 3.76 -22.30
CA GLY A 174 4.74 4.67 -23.12
C GLY A 174 3.34 4.96 -22.57
N LEU A 175 3.13 4.82 -21.26
CA LEU A 175 1.86 5.18 -20.61
C LEU A 175 1.57 6.68 -20.81
N PRO A 176 0.40 7.07 -21.35
CA PRO A 176 0.01 8.48 -21.41
C PRO A 176 -0.18 9.09 -20.01
N LEU A 177 0.20 10.36 -19.83
CA LEU A 177 0.15 11.04 -18.53
C LEU A 177 -1.26 11.16 -17.93
N GLU A 178 -2.30 11.14 -18.76
CA GLU A 178 -3.70 11.13 -18.31
C GLU A 178 -4.04 9.87 -17.51
N HIS A 179 -3.42 8.73 -17.84
CA HIS A 179 -3.61 7.47 -17.12
C HIS A 179 -2.82 7.38 -15.80
N LEU A 180 -2.07 8.43 -15.42
CA LEU A 180 -1.46 8.56 -14.09
C LEU A 180 -2.41 9.17 -13.04
N ALA A 181 -3.72 9.00 -13.20
CA ALA A 181 -4.73 9.62 -12.33
C ALA A 181 -4.57 9.23 -10.85
N LEU A 182 -4.35 7.95 -10.55
CA LEU A 182 -4.10 7.51 -9.17
C LEU A 182 -2.81 8.11 -8.59
N THR A 183 -1.72 8.16 -9.36
CA THR A 183 -0.47 8.80 -8.92
C THR A 183 -0.68 10.28 -8.59
N LYS A 184 -1.49 10.99 -9.38
CA LYS A 184 -1.84 12.40 -9.11
C LYS A 184 -2.67 12.53 -7.84
N ALA A 185 -3.66 11.67 -7.64
CA ALA A 185 -4.50 11.65 -6.45
C ALA A 185 -3.66 11.45 -5.19
N HIS A 186 -2.82 10.40 -5.14
CA HIS A 186 -1.93 10.16 -3.99
C HIS A 186 -1.03 11.37 -3.69
N ARG A 187 -0.37 11.94 -4.69
CA ARG A 187 0.53 13.10 -4.48
C ARG A 187 -0.17 14.35 -3.94
N ALA A 188 -1.48 14.50 -4.14
CA ALA A 188 -2.24 15.63 -3.63
C ALA A 188 -2.56 15.50 -2.13
N VAL A 189 -2.50 14.29 -1.57
CA VAL A 189 -2.91 13.99 -0.18
C VAL A 189 -1.83 13.32 0.68
N GLU A 190 -0.71 12.90 0.08
CA GLU A 190 0.32 12.06 0.72
C GLU A 190 0.97 12.69 1.97
N GLY A 191 0.90 14.01 2.21
CA GLY A 191 1.39 14.58 3.47
C GLY A 191 0.37 14.48 4.61
N GLU A 192 -0.85 14.96 4.38
CA GLU A 192 -1.87 15.11 5.42
C GLU A 192 -2.46 13.75 5.83
N HIS A 193 -2.75 12.87 4.87
CA HIS A 193 -3.34 11.55 5.16
C HIS A 193 -2.34 10.61 5.88
N ARG A 194 -1.07 10.66 5.51
CA ARG A 194 -0.02 9.84 6.12
C ARG A 194 0.27 10.28 7.56
N GLY A 195 0.33 11.59 7.81
CA GLY A 195 0.47 12.13 9.15
C GLY A 195 -0.68 11.71 10.08
N SER A 196 -1.93 11.76 9.58
CA SER A 196 -3.11 11.29 10.34
C SER A 196 -3.00 9.80 10.71
N ALA A 197 -2.57 8.94 9.77
CA ALA A 197 -2.39 7.52 10.03
C ALA A 197 -1.42 7.25 11.20
N TRP A 198 -0.30 8.00 11.26
CA TRP A 198 0.64 7.87 12.38
C TRP A 198 0.08 8.43 13.69
N HIS A 199 -0.64 9.55 13.66
CA HIS A 199 -1.31 10.10 14.84
C HIS A 199 -2.30 9.09 15.44
N VAL A 200 -3.11 8.44 14.59
CA VAL A 200 -4.02 7.35 14.99
C VAL A 200 -3.26 6.25 15.76
N ILE A 201 -2.12 5.80 15.24
CA ILE A 201 -1.39 4.68 15.84
C ILE A 201 -0.61 5.09 17.09
N LEU A 202 0.10 6.22 17.08
CA LEU A 202 0.98 6.61 18.18
C LEU A 202 0.21 7.12 19.39
N ASP A 203 -0.90 7.82 19.17
CA ASP A 203 -1.59 8.56 20.23
C ASP A 203 -2.79 7.78 20.81
N HIS A 204 -3.35 6.84 20.05
CA HIS A 204 -4.55 6.11 20.45
C HIS A 204 -4.34 4.61 20.72
N VAL A 205 -3.21 4.01 20.32
CA VAL A 205 -2.92 2.61 20.67
C VAL A 205 -2.40 2.52 22.10
N ASP A 206 -3.17 1.82 22.94
CA ASP A 206 -2.81 1.56 24.32
C ASP A 206 -1.46 0.83 24.43
N HIS A 207 -0.67 1.18 25.45
CA HIS A 207 0.67 0.62 25.68
C HIS A 207 0.69 -0.91 25.75
N SER A 208 -0.40 -1.55 26.19
CA SER A 208 -0.55 -3.00 26.26
C SER A 208 -0.79 -3.65 24.89
N GLN A 209 -1.34 -2.91 23.91
CA GLN A 209 -1.66 -3.41 22.57
C GLN A 209 -0.51 -3.21 21.57
N ARG A 210 0.45 -2.34 21.87
CA ARG A 210 1.63 -2.06 21.01
C ARG A 210 2.40 -3.31 20.56
N PRO A 211 2.64 -4.34 21.40
CA PRO A 211 3.27 -5.57 20.93
C PRO A 211 2.47 -6.31 19.84
N ILE A 212 1.14 -6.28 19.90
CA ILE A 212 0.26 -6.91 18.90
C ILE A 212 0.41 -6.19 17.56
N VAL A 213 0.42 -4.85 17.58
CA VAL A 213 0.64 -4.04 16.38
C VAL A 213 1.99 -4.35 15.74
N LEU A 214 3.07 -4.37 16.54
CA LEU A 214 4.42 -4.68 16.01
C LEU A 214 4.51 -6.08 15.42
N ASN A 215 3.88 -7.07 16.06
CA ASN A 215 3.84 -8.43 15.53
C ASN A 215 3.08 -8.50 14.19
N ALA A 216 1.92 -7.83 14.10
CA ALA A 216 1.14 -7.75 12.86
C ALA A 216 1.96 -7.10 11.72
N MET A 217 2.60 -5.96 12.00
CA MET A 217 3.45 -5.26 11.02
C MET A 217 4.66 -6.11 10.58
N GLN A 218 5.25 -6.89 11.49
CA GLN A 218 6.36 -7.77 11.17
C GLN A 218 5.92 -8.98 10.33
N GLU A 219 4.77 -9.58 10.64
CA GLU A 219 4.15 -10.64 9.82
C GLU A 219 3.82 -10.13 8.42
N MET A 220 3.24 -8.93 8.33
CA MET A 220 2.99 -8.23 7.07
C MET A 220 4.26 -8.06 6.26
N LEU A 221 5.37 -7.61 6.86
CA LEU A 221 6.65 -7.48 6.17
C LEU A 221 7.16 -8.81 5.62
N THR A 222 7.14 -9.86 6.44
CA THR A 222 7.59 -11.19 6.01
C THR A 222 6.76 -11.74 4.85
N ALA A 223 5.42 -11.62 4.93
CA ALA A 223 4.53 -12.09 3.88
C ALA A 223 4.63 -11.23 2.60
N TRP A 224 4.74 -9.90 2.75
CA TRP A 224 4.92 -8.98 1.63
C TRP A 224 6.21 -9.26 0.84
N LEU A 225 7.33 -9.55 1.53
CA LEU A 225 8.59 -9.90 0.87
C LEU A 225 8.45 -11.17 0.01
N ARG A 226 7.79 -12.22 0.54
CA ARG A 226 7.54 -13.46 -0.22
C ARG A 226 6.60 -13.23 -1.41
N TYR A 227 5.53 -12.47 -1.20
CA TYR A 227 4.63 -12.04 -2.27
C TYR A 227 5.38 -11.32 -3.40
N ARG A 228 6.25 -10.37 -3.05
CA ARG A 228 7.04 -9.62 -4.03
C ARG A 228 8.10 -10.48 -4.72
N ASP A 229 8.67 -11.47 -4.04
CA ASP A 229 9.60 -12.44 -4.64
C ASP A 229 8.90 -13.23 -5.75
N GLU A 230 7.72 -13.78 -5.46
CA GLU A 230 6.98 -14.61 -6.42
C GLU A 230 6.44 -13.78 -7.60
N VAL A 231 5.92 -12.57 -7.34
CA VAL A 231 5.52 -11.64 -8.42
C VAL A 231 6.71 -11.27 -9.31
N ALA A 232 7.89 -11.02 -8.73
CA ALA A 232 9.08 -10.72 -9.51
C ALA A 232 9.48 -11.91 -10.41
N GLN A 233 9.45 -13.14 -9.88
CA GLN A 233 9.72 -14.36 -10.64
C GLN A 233 8.70 -14.57 -11.76
N ALA A 234 7.40 -14.39 -11.49
CA ALA A 234 6.34 -14.49 -12.48
C ALA A 234 6.53 -13.44 -13.61
N CYS A 235 6.98 -12.24 -13.26
CA CYS A 235 7.34 -11.20 -14.23
C CYS A 235 8.63 -11.49 -15.02
N GLY A 236 9.34 -12.57 -14.70
CA GLY A 236 10.59 -12.96 -15.38
C GLY A 236 11.85 -12.30 -14.83
N LEU A 237 11.79 -11.67 -13.67
CA LEU A 237 12.95 -11.04 -13.05
C LEU A 237 13.76 -12.08 -12.27
N THR A 238 15.08 -11.95 -12.34
CA THR A 238 16.02 -12.73 -11.54
C THR A 238 16.74 -11.82 -10.56
N ARG A 239 17.10 -12.38 -9.40
CA ARG A 239 17.86 -11.63 -8.39
C ARG A 239 19.24 -11.29 -8.98
N PRO A 240 19.66 -10.01 -8.93
CA PRO A 240 21.02 -9.64 -9.30
C PRO A 240 22.04 -10.46 -8.51
N ALA A 241 23.12 -10.87 -9.18
CA ALA A 241 24.22 -11.61 -8.57
C ALA A 241 25.00 -10.75 -7.55
#